data_AF-A0A957IXP8-F1
#
_entry.id   AF-A0A957IXP8-F1
#
_cell.length_a   1.000
_cell.length_b   1.000
_cell.length_c   1.000
_cell.angle_alpha   90.00
_cell.angle_beta   90.00
_cell.angle_gamma   90.00
#
_symmetry.space_group_name_H-M   'P 1'
#
loop_
_entity.id
_entity.type
_entity.pdbx_description
1 polymer ?
#
loop_
_entity_poly.entity_id
_entity_poly.type
_entity_poly.pdbx_seq_one_letter_code
_entity_poly.pdbx_strand_id
1 'polypeptide(L)'
;MTLSPTPLSRILRPVLMFEAIILNAGTGLLCLVAPAAFIRQFTSEPFPDVTLEFIRWYGVLLWVLTYVVLRILPQRDDRTLAPVVEALLFGDFVHLVVIYLFYRAVPVWSFAFILMLLFTLSLATVRSLWLAGYHRR
;
A
#
# COMPACT_ATOMS: atom_id res chain seq x y z
N MET A 1 -12.10 20.68 -19.00
CA MET A 1 -11.55 19.76 -20.02
C MET A 1 -11.20 18.44 -19.35
N THR A 2 -12.06 17.43 -19.51
CA THR A 2 -11.82 16.05 -19.06
C THR A 2 -11.04 15.31 -20.14
N LEU A 3 -9.76 15.04 -19.91
CA LEU A 3 -8.93 14.23 -20.83
C LEU A 3 -9.50 12.80 -20.87
N SER A 4 -9.62 12.23 -22.06
CA SER A 4 -10.15 10.88 -22.21
C SER A 4 -9.18 9.85 -21.63
N PRO A 5 -9.66 8.82 -20.90
CA PRO A 5 -8.78 7.85 -20.27
C PRO A 5 -8.16 6.91 -21.32
N THR A 6 -6.83 6.73 -21.25
CA THR A 6 -6.05 5.78 -22.06
C THR A 6 -6.48 4.34 -21.78
N PRO A 7 -6.28 3.40 -22.72
CA PRO A 7 -6.61 1.99 -22.50
C PRO A 7 -5.94 1.43 -21.24
N LEU A 8 -4.68 1.82 -20.97
CA LEU A 8 -3.93 1.43 -19.78
C LEU A 8 -4.58 1.93 -18.49
N SER A 9 -5.00 3.20 -18.42
CA SER A 9 -5.63 3.74 -17.19
C SER A 9 -7.00 3.13 -16.92
N ARG A 10 -7.71 2.66 -17.96
CA ARG A 10 -8.99 1.95 -17.81
C ARG A 10 -8.80 0.57 -17.17
N ILE A 11 -7.70 -0.11 -17.50
CA ILE A 11 -7.38 -1.44 -16.96
C ILE A 11 -6.81 -1.36 -15.55
N LEU A 12 -5.95 -0.37 -15.28
CA LEU A 12 -5.28 -0.22 -13.99
C LEU A 12 -6.19 0.35 -12.89
N ARG A 13 -7.23 1.12 -13.21
CA ARG A 13 -8.18 1.65 -12.21
C ARG A 13 -8.88 0.55 -11.38
N PRO A 14 -9.45 -0.51 -11.98
CA PRO A 14 -9.98 -1.65 -11.24
C PRO A 14 -8.95 -2.33 -10.35
N VAL A 15 -7.69 -2.42 -10.80
CA VAL A 15 -6.59 -3.01 -10.01
C VAL A 15 -6.30 -2.16 -8.77
N LEU A 16 -6.20 -0.84 -8.93
CA LEU A 16 -6.05 0.10 -7.82
C LEU A 16 -7.24 0.03 -6.84
N MET A 17 -8.45 -0.24 -7.34
CA MET A 17 -9.64 -0.39 -6.50
C MET A 17 -9.61 -1.68 -5.70
N PHE A 18 -9.27 -2.80 -6.34
CA PHE A 18 -9.10 -4.09 -5.68
C PHE A 18 -8.03 -4.02 -4.58
N GLU A 19 -6.89 -3.42 -4.90
CA GLU A 19 -5.79 -3.18 -3.97
C GLU A 19 -6.22 -2.33 -2.77
N ALA A 20 -6.86 -1.18 -3.02
CA ALA A 20 -7.26 -0.26 -1.96
C ALA A 20 -8.24 -0.92 -0.97
N ILE A 21 -9.15 -1.75 -1.47
CA ILE A 21 -10.16 -2.44 -0.66
C ILE A 21 -9.57 -3.63 0.06
N ILE A 22 -8.88 -4.53 -0.66
CA ILE A 22 -8.48 -5.81 -0.08
C ILE A 22 -7.14 -5.69 0.64
N LEU A 23 -6.12 -5.16 -0.03
CA LEU A 23 -4.77 -5.15 0.50
C LEU A 23 -4.60 -4.04 1.52
N ASN A 24 -4.94 -2.80 1.17
CA ASN A 24 -4.74 -1.67 2.09
C ASN A 24 -5.74 -1.70 3.26
N ALA A 25 -7.02 -1.96 3.03
CA ALA A 25 -8.00 -2.00 4.12
C ALA A 25 -7.82 -3.24 5.01
N GLY A 26 -7.59 -4.42 4.42
CA GLY A 26 -7.36 -5.66 5.18
C GLY A 26 -6.09 -5.58 6.04
N THR A 27 -4.97 -5.16 5.43
CA THR A 27 -3.71 -4.95 6.17
C THR A 27 -3.87 -3.84 7.20
N GLY A 28 -4.48 -2.72 6.83
CA GLY A 28 -4.73 -1.60 7.73
C GLY A 28 -5.55 -2.01 8.94
N LEU A 29 -6.58 -2.85 8.76
CA LEU A 29 -7.41 -3.35 9.84
C LEU A 29 -6.63 -4.27 10.79
N LEU A 30 -5.83 -5.17 10.23
CA LEU A 30 -5.03 -6.09 11.03
C LEU A 30 -3.95 -5.35 11.84
N CYS A 31 -3.27 -4.37 11.23
CA CYS A 31 -2.33 -3.49 11.91
C CYS A 31 -3.00 -2.64 12.99
N LEU A 32 -4.22 -2.16 12.75
CA LEU A 32 -4.97 -1.32 13.69
C LEU A 32 -5.47 -2.10 14.91
N VAL A 33 -6.10 -3.25 14.68
CA VAL A 33 -6.82 -4.02 15.71
C VAL A 33 -5.91 -5.01 16.41
N ALA A 34 -4.96 -5.62 15.70
CA ALA A 34 -4.11 -6.68 16.21
C ALA A 34 -2.65 -6.56 15.72
N PRO A 35 -1.94 -5.45 16.01
CA PRO A 35 -0.58 -5.21 15.52
C PRO A 35 0.40 -6.32 15.92
N ALA A 36 0.26 -6.90 17.12
CA ALA A 36 1.09 -8.00 17.57
C ALA A 36 0.83 -9.30 16.80
N ALA A 37 -0.42 -9.55 16.37
CA ALA A 37 -0.73 -10.70 15.52
C ALA A 37 -0.23 -10.49 14.09
N PHE A 38 -0.23 -9.25 13.61
CA PHE A 38 0.38 -8.87 12.34
C PHE A 38 1.89 -9.18 12.33
N ILE A 39 2.66 -8.66 13.30
CA ILE A 39 4.11 -8.91 13.35
C ILE A 39 4.43 -10.41 13.48
N ARG A 40 3.64 -11.16 14.26
CA ARG A 40 3.88 -12.60 14.51
C ARG A 40 3.89 -13.46 13.25
N GLN A 41 3.36 -12.96 12.14
CA GLN A 41 3.46 -13.63 10.85
C GLN A 41 4.87 -13.59 10.27
N PHE A 42 5.67 -12.61 10.67
CA PHE A 42 7.02 -12.36 10.18
C PHE A 42 8.10 -12.94 11.09
N THR A 43 7.90 -12.88 12.40
CA THR A 43 8.87 -13.35 13.41
C THR A 43 8.17 -13.75 14.72
N SER A 44 8.78 -14.67 15.46
CA SER A 44 8.32 -15.09 16.79
C SER A 44 8.83 -14.21 17.93
N GLU A 45 9.77 -13.30 17.65
CA GLU A 45 10.34 -12.43 18.68
C GLU A 45 9.33 -11.38 19.17
N PRO A 46 9.31 -11.11 20.49
CA PRO A 46 8.47 -10.05 21.04
C PRO A 46 9.02 -8.68 20.62
N PHE A 47 8.11 -7.73 20.37
CA PHE A 47 8.46 -6.35 20.04
C PHE A 47 8.13 -5.42 21.21
N PRO A 48 8.90 -4.32 21.38
CA PRO A 48 8.54 -3.27 22.33
C PRO A 48 7.16 -2.67 22.01
N ASP A 49 6.41 -2.26 23.04
CA ASP A 49 5.08 -1.67 22.89
C ASP A 49 5.07 -0.46 21.96
N VAL A 50 6.13 0.36 22.01
CA VAL A 50 6.30 1.52 21.13
C VAL A 50 6.25 1.12 19.65
N THR A 51 6.87 0.00 19.28
CA THR A 51 6.85 -0.50 17.89
C THR A 51 5.45 -0.95 17.48
N LEU A 52 4.71 -1.57 18.41
CA LEU A 52 3.33 -1.99 18.16
C LEU A 52 2.41 -0.78 17.93
N GLU A 53 2.62 0.33 18.65
CA GLU A 53 1.89 1.57 18.43
C GLU A 53 2.22 2.21 17.07
N PHE A 54 3.48 2.17 16.61
CA PHE A 54 3.83 2.62 15.26
C PHE A 54 3.09 1.82 14.18
N ILE A 55 2.97 0.50 14.34
CA ILE A 55 2.21 -0.35 13.42
C ILE A 55 0.72 -0.01 13.47
N ARG A 56 0.18 0.29 14.66
CA ARG A 56 -1.20 0.74 14.79
C ARG A 56 -1.44 2.03 14.03
N TRP A 57 -0.55 3.02 14.16
CA TRP A 57 -0.62 4.28 13.41
C TRP A 57 -0.45 4.08 11.91
N TYR A 58 0.40 3.15 11.48
CA TYR A 58 0.47 2.72 10.09
C TYR A 58 -0.87 2.17 9.59
N GLY A 59 -1.56 1.36 10.41
CA GLY A 59 -2.93 0.90 10.13
C GLY A 59 -3.93 2.04 9.97
N VAL A 60 -3.90 3.05 10.85
CA VAL A 60 -4.75 4.25 10.73
C VAL A 60 -4.51 4.97 9.40
N LEU A 61 -3.24 5.19 9.04
CA LEU A 61 -2.88 5.85 7.78
C LEU A 61 -3.38 5.08 6.56
N LEU A 62 -3.23 3.76 6.55
CA LEU A 62 -3.76 2.92 5.47
C LEU A 62 -5.28 3.04 5.34
N TRP A 63 -6.02 3.06 6.46
CA TRP A 63 -7.47 3.24 6.45
C TRP A 63 -7.89 4.60 5.90
N VAL A 64 -7.21 5.68 6.30
CA VAL A 64 -7.49 7.04 5.80
C VAL A 64 -7.22 7.11 4.30
N LEU A 65 -6.10 6.57 3.83
CA LEU A 65 -5.76 6.56 2.40
C LEU A 65 -6.74 5.70 1.60
N THR A 66 -7.11 4.51 2.09
CA THR A 66 -8.15 3.67 1.48
C THR A 66 -9.47 4.41 1.37
N TYR A 67 -9.91 5.11 2.41
CA TYR A 67 -11.12 5.91 2.37
C TYR A 67 -11.05 6.97 1.27
N VAL A 68 -9.96 7.74 1.20
CA VAL A 68 -9.77 8.78 0.18
C VAL A 68 -9.81 8.18 -1.23
N VAL A 69 -9.10 7.08 -1.46
CA VAL A 69 -9.08 6.37 -2.74
C VAL A 69 -10.48 5.91 -3.15
N LEU A 70 -11.26 5.34 -2.22
CA LEU A 70 -12.63 4.89 -2.48
C LEU A 70 -13.59 6.03 -2.78
N ARG A 71 -13.34 7.24 -2.27
CA ARG A 71 -14.14 8.42 -2.59
C ARG A 71 -13.83 8.99 -3.98
N ILE A 72 -12.58 8.91 -4.42
CA ILE A 72 -12.11 9.54 -5.66
C ILE A 72 -12.27 8.59 -6.86
N LEU A 73 -11.99 7.30 -6.70
CA LEU A 73 -12.04 6.31 -7.79
C LEU A 73 -13.34 6.34 -8.60
N PRO A 74 -14.55 6.36 -8.00
CA PRO A 74 -15.81 6.37 -8.75
C PRO A 74 -16.01 7.63 -9.60
N GLN A 75 -15.40 8.75 -9.21
CA GLN A 75 -15.59 10.06 -9.86
C GLN A 75 -14.88 10.18 -11.21
N ARG A 76 -14.01 9.22 -11.54
CA ARG A 76 -13.22 9.22 -12.79
C ARG A 76 -12.34 10.46 -12.99
N ASP A 77 -12.08 11.21 -11.93
CA ASP A 77 -11.19 12.38 -11.95
C ASP A 77 -9.74 11.96 -11.69
N ASP A 78 -9.00 11.70 -12.77
CA ASP A 78 -7.58 11.33 -12.71
C ASP A 78 -6.71 12.42 -12.05
N ARG A 79 -7.11 13.72 -12.10
CA ARG A 79 -6.33 14.81 -11.50
C ARG A 79 -6.36 14.76 -9.99
N THR A 80 -7.51 14.46 -9.42
CA THR A 80 -7.65 14.26 -7.96
C THR A 80 -7.06 12.93 -7.48
N LEU A 81 -7.03 11.91 -8.35
CA LEU A 81 -6.48 10.60 -8.02
C LEU A 81 -4.94 10.60 -8.01
N ALA A 82 -4.31 11.34 -8.91
CA ALA A 82 -2.85 11.40 -9.06
C ALA A 82 -2.07 11.65 -7.75
N PRO A 83 -2.34 12.71 -6.97
CA PRO A 83 -1.58 12.97 -5.74
C PRO A 83 -1.76 11.85 -4.69
N VAL A 84 -2.90 11.16 -4.70
CA VAL A 84 -3.15 10.03 -3.80
C VAL A 84 -2.34 8.81 -4.22
N VAL A 85 -2.27 8.52 -5.52
CA VAL A 85 -1.44 7.44 -6.06
C VAL A 85 0.05 7.74 -5.87
N GLU A 86 0.47 9.01 -5.98
CA GLU A 86 1.84 9.44 -5.68
C GLU A 86 2.20 9.22 -4.21
N ALA A 87 1.31 9.64 -3.29
CA ALA A 87 1.52 9.41 -1.85
C ALA A 87 1.60 7.91 -1.50
N LEU A 88 0.75 7.10 -2.14
CA LEU A 88 0.77 5.65 -1.99
C LEU A 88 2.06 5.03 -2.55
N LEU A 89 2.51 5.45 -3.74
CA LEU A 89 3.78 5.00 -4.31
C LEU A 89 4.98 5.39 -3.43
N PHE A 90 4.98 6.61 -2.89
CA PHE A 90 5.98 7.02 -1.89
C PHE A 90 5.94 6.10 -0.66
N GLY A 91 4.74 5.76 -0.19
CA GLY A 91 4.52 4.78 0.86
C GLY A 91 5.14 3.42 0.54
N ASP A 92 5.02 2.91 -0.70
CA ASP A 92 5.65 1.66 -1.11
C ASP A 92 7.16 1.71 -1.04
N PHE A 93 7.77 2.82 -1.49
CA PHE A 93 9.22 3.00 -1.39
C PHE A 93 9.70 2.99 0.06
N VAL A 94 9.00 3.70 0.95
CA VAL A 94 9.29 3.66 2.39
C VAL A 94 9.12 2.23 2.92
N HIS A 95 8.07 1.52 2.50
CA HIS A 95 7.82 0.14 2.92
C HIS A 95 8.94 -0.80 2.44
N LEU A 96 9.44 -0.67 1.22
CA LEU A 96 10.59 -1.44 0.72
C LEU A 96 11.86 -1.20 1.54
N VAL A 97 12.11 0.05 1.96
CA VAL A 97 13.21 0.37 2.87
C VAL A 97 13.01 -0.34 4.22
N VAL A 98 11.79 -0.31 4.77
CA VAL A 98 11.46 -1.01 6.01
C VAL A 98 11.64 -2.53 5.88
N ILE A 99 11.24 -3.14 4.76
CA ILE A 99 11.44 -4.57 4.48
C ILE A 99 12.93 -4.91 4.47
N TYR A 100 13.75 -4.09 3.80
CA TYR A 100 15.19 -4.28 3.78
C TYR A 100 15.81 -4.19 5.19
N LEU A 101 15.44 -3.15 5.95
CA LEU A 101 15.92 -2.98 7.32
C LEU A 101 15.47 -4.10 8.25
N PHE A 102 14.22 -4.57 8.10
CA PHE A 102 13.70 -5.72 8.85
C PHE A 102 14.51 -6.98 8.52
N TYR A 103 14.76 -7.27 7.25
CA TYR A 103 15.57 -8.43 6.85
C TYR A 103 17.01 -8.36 7.38
N ARG A 104 17.59 -7.16 7.43
CA ARG A 104 18.92 -6.94 8.03
C ARG A 104 18.95 -7.23 9.52
N ALA A 105 17.87 -6.95 10.24
CA ALA A 105 17.76 -7.22 11.67
C ALA A 105 17.36 -8.68 11.97
N VAL A 106 16.43 -9.23 11.19
CA VAL A 106 15.85 -10.57 11.35
C VAL A 106 15.87 -11.25 9.97
N PRO A 107 16.95 -11.98 9.62
CA PRO A 107 17.16 -12.53 8.28
C PRO A 107 16.34 -13.81 8.04
N VAL A 108 15.02 -13.73 8.24
CA VAL A 108 14.08 -14.85 8.12
C VAL A 108 13.18 -14.66 6.91
N TRP A 109 13.20 -15.64 5.99
CA TRP A 109 12.32 -15.69 4.83
C TRP A 109 11.01 -16.40 5.16
N SER A 110 10.19 -15.81 6.03
CA SER A 110 8.86 -16.35 6.31
C SER A 110 7.93 -16.19 5.09
N PHE A 111 6.91 -17.04 5.01
CA PHE A 111 5.91 -16.94 3.94
C PHE A 111 5.27 -15.54 3.88
N ALA A 112 4.96 -14.95 5.05
CA ALA A 112 4.43 -13.60 5.16
C ALA A 112 5.41 -12.55 4.65
N PHE A 113 6.70 -12.68 4.97
CA PHE A 113 7.75 -11.78 4.47
C PHE A 113 7.83 -11.80 2.94
N ILE A 114 7.82 -12.99 2.33
CA ILE A 114 7.86 -13.15 0.88
C ILE A 114 6.61 -12.54 0.24
N LEU A 115 5.42 -12.84 0.78
CA LEU A 115 4.16 -12.26 0.28
C LEU A 115 4.16 -10.73 0.40
N MET A 116 4.59 -10.18 1.52
CA MET A 116 4.67 -8.73 1.73
C MET A 116 5.59 -8.09 0.69
N LEU A 117 6.79 -8.61 0.49
CA LEU A 117 7.72 -8.12 -0.53
C LEU A 117 7.10 -8.17 -1.94
N LEU A 118 6.50 -9.30 -2.31
CA LEU A 118 5.86 -9.47 -3.62
C LEU A 118 4.70 -8.51 -3.83
N PHE A 119 3.83 -8.34 -2.83
CA PHE A 119 2.74 -7.38 -2.91
C PHE A 119 3.29 -5.96 -3.02
N THR A 120 4.18 -5.51 -2.14
CA THR A 120 4.74 -4.16 -2.19
C THR A 120 5.39 -3.85 -3.55
N LEU A 121 6.16 -4.78 -4.11
CA LEU A 121 6.73 -4.62 -5.46
C LEU A 121 5.67 -4.54 -6.55
N SER A 122 4.65 -5.38 -6.48
CA SER A 122 3.54 -5.39 -7.44
C SER A 122 2.76 -4.07 -7.40
N LEU A 123 2.47 -3.57 -6.18
CA LEU A 123 1.76 -2.31 -5.97
C LEU A 123 2.57 -1.12 -6.45
N ALA A 124 3.86 -1.05 -6.09
CA ALA A 124 4.77 -0.01 -6.56
C ALA A 124 4.84 0.02 -8.09
N THR A 125 4.88 -1.17 -8.73
CA THR A 125 4.89 -1.30 -10.19
C THR A 125 3.60 -0.80 -10.81
N VAL A 126 2.44 -1.25 -10.32
CA VAL A 126 1.12 -0.85 -10.83
C VAL A 126 0.93 0.67 -10.72
N ARG A 127 1.26 1.25 -9.56
CA ARG A 127 1.13 2.70 -9.30
C ARG A 127 2.11 3.50 -10.17
N SER A 128 3.34 3.03 -10.33
CA SER A 128 4.33 3.64 -11.23
C SER A 128 3.87 3.64 -12.70
N LEU A 129 3.35 2.52 -13.19
CA LEU A 129 2.82 2.41 -14.55
C LEU A 129 1.60 3.32 -14.77
N TRP A 130 0.71 3.40 -13.77
CA TRP A 130 -0.44 4.29 -13.82
C TRP A 130 -0.01 5.76 -13.87
N LEU A 131 0.90 6.18 -12.99
CA LEU A 131 1.41 7.56 -12.93
C LEU A 131 2.20 7.94 -14.18
N ALA A 132 3.03 7.03 -14.71
CA ALA A 132 3.73 7.26 -15.98
C ALA A 132 2.73 7.45 -17.15
N GLY A 133 1.63 6.71 -17.15
CA GLY A 133 0.55 6.89 -18.13
C GLY A 133 -0.27 8.16 -17.94
N TYR A 134 -0.32 8.69 -16.72
CA TYR A 134 -0.98 9.96 -16.39
C TYR A 134 -0.13 11.17 -16.79
N HIS A 135 1.15 11.21 -16.38
CA HIS A 135 2.07 12.34 -16.61
C HIS A 135 2.53 12.52 -18.06
N ARG A 136 2.33 11.50 -18.91
CA ARG A 136 2.60 11.58 -20.37
C ARG A 136 1.45 12.23 -21.17
N ARG A 137 0.36 12.64 -20.52
CA ARG A 137 -0.79 13.31 -21.14
C ARG A 137 -0.69 14.82 -20.96
#